data_AF-A0A7Y8ATR0-F1
#
_entry.id   AF-A0A7Y8ATR0-F1
#
_cell.length_a   1.000
_cell.length_b   1.000
_cell.length_c   1.000
_cell.angle_alpha   90.00
_cell.angle_beta   90.00
_cell.angle_gamma   90.00
#
_symmetry.space_group_name_H-M   'P 1'
#
loop_
_entity.id
_entity.type
_entity.pdbx_description
1 polymer ?
#
loop_
_entity_poly.entity_id
_entity_poly.type
_entity_poly.pdbx_seq_one_letter_code
_entity_poly.pdbx_strand_id
1 'polypeptide(L)'
;MRTWALGRGLIDLPANWSGGGDVKLYYGLGADHSSVEVRILGEGITQQRFDAALNERAHRIAAVKNDEMGNVPMLVSATKVDAQHKLLQYYESTEISDWFIHESHLLIGDVYVMLRADSFNGKTAPVEKRLLNLSKEIFKVTAPQNAGAGFALGPIVIRSHHDQEIASFDFSPPASDVVLNVYINALSPDDDERLQVRTQKDTQIFLAGDYENLRAGKITLADMQAEESLIGFSDDTHRQILFVSENYRDNPSL
;
A
#
# COMPACT_ATOMS: atom_id res chain seq x y z
N MET A 1 -21.71 -9.38 5.63
CA MET A 1 -20.72 -8.93 4.64
C MET A 1 -20.51 -7.43 4.80
N ARG A 2 -19.30 -6.95 4.51
CA ARG A 2 -18.91 -5.53 4.42
C ARG A 2 -18.24 -5.34 3.06
N THR A 3 -18.73 -4.39 2.28
CA THR A 3 -18.10 -3.98 1.03
C THR A 3 -16.93 -3.04 1.32
N TRP A 4 -15.85 -3.18 0.56
CA TRP A 4 -14.67 -2.31 0.59
C TRP A 4 -14.40 -1.80 -0.81
N ALA A 5 -13.96 -0.54 -0.93
CA ALA A 5 -13.44 0.03 -2.16
C ALA A 5 -11.92 -0.10 -2.15
N LEU A 6 -11.37 -0.96 -3.00
CA LEU A 6 -9.93 -1.25 -3.06
C LEU A 6 -9.44 -1.10 -4.49
N GLY A 7 -8.38 -0.33 -4.67
CA GLY A 7 -7.90 0.07 -5.98
C GLY A 7 -9.01 0.70 -6.81
N ARG A 8 -9.34 0.10 -7.94
CA ARG A 8 -10.37 0.60 -8.87
C ARG A 8 -11.67 -0.23 -8.84
N GLY A 9 -11.81 -1.12 -7.85
CA GLY A 9 -12.93 -2.04 -7.73
C GLY A 9 -13.54 -2.10 -6.33
N LEU A 10 -14.46 -3.04 -6.16
CA LEU A 10 -15.11 -3.34 -4.90
C LEU A 10 -14.85 -4.81 -4.52
N ILE A 11 -14.77 -5.08 -3.21
CA ILE A 11 -14.72 -6.44 -2.67
C ILE A 11 -15.67 -6.56 -1.48
N ASP A 12 -16.41 -7.67 -1.42
CA ASP A 12 -17.24 -8.02 -0.28
C ASP A 12 -16.50 -9.00 0.63
N LEU A 13 -16.28 -8.60 1.88
CA LEU A 13 -15.62 -9.42 2.89
C LEU A 13 -16.57 -9.72 4.06
N PRO A 14 -16.34 -10.78 4.86
CA PRO A 14 -17.09 -10.99 6.09
C PRO A 14 -16.95 -9.78 7.03
N ALA A 15 -18.04 -9.41 7.71
CA ALA A 15 -18.09 -8.14 8.45
C ALA A 15 -17.16 -8.10 9.68
N ASN A 16 -16.74 -9.27 10.18
CA ASN A 16 -15.82 -9.42 11.29
C ASN A 16 -14.35 -9.44 10.86
N TRP A 17 -14.03 -9.40 9.56
CA TRP A 17 -12.65 -9.32 9.09
C TRP A 17 -12.12 -7.90 9.25
N SER A 18 -10.85 -7.82 9.64
CA SER A 18 -10.11 -6.57 9.78
C SER A 18 -8.96 -6.56 8.80
N GLY A 19 -8.60 -5.38 8.32
CA GLY A 19 -7.50 -5.25 7.37
C GLY A 19 -7.40 -3.85 6.81
N GLY A 20 -6.52 -3.72 5.83
CA GLY A 20 -6.22 -2.48 5.14
C GLY A 20 -5.05 -2.68 4.20
N GLY A 21 -4.57 -1.61 3.62
CA GLY A 21 -3.45 -1.68 2.71
C GLY A 21 -2.77 -0.34 2.50
N ASP A 22 -1.79 -0.39 1.61
CA ASP A 22 -1.09 0.77 1.12
C ASP A 22 -0.92 0.69 -0.39
N VAL A 23 -0.69 1.84 -1.01
CA VAL A 23 -0.38 1.96 -2.42
C VAL A 23 0.88 2.79 -2.60
N LYS A 24 1.74 2.34 -3.50
CA LYS A 24 2.86 3.09 -4.03
C LYS A 24 2.48 3.63 -5.40
N LEU A 25 2.45 4.96 -5.51
CA LEU A 25 2.17 5.69 -6.72
C LEU A 25 3.49 6.11 -7.36
N TYR A 26 3.71 5.75 -8.63
CA TYR A 26 4.92 6.10 -9.37
C TYR A 26 4.66 7.21 -10.38
N TYR A 27 5.69 8.03 -10.60
CA TYR A 27 5.69 9.17 -11.51
C TYR A 27 6.91 9.08 -12.43
N GLY A 28 6.88 9.84 -13.53
CA GLY A 28 7.98 9.99 -14.47
C GLY A 28 8.27 8.77 -15.34
N LEU A 29 7.34 7.81 -15.48
CA LEU A 29 7.49 6.57 -16.27
C LEU A 29 8.80 5.81 -15.96
N GLY A 30 9.24 5.85 -14.69
CA GLY A 30 10.47 5.18 -14.23
C GLY A 30 11.77 5.96 -14.48
N ALA A 31 11.74 7.12 -15.14
CA ALA A 31 12.95 7.89 -15.45
C ALA A 31 13.53 8.64 -14.24
N ASP A 32 12.70 9.00 -13.26
CA ASP A 32 13.08 9.79 -12.10
C ASP A 32 12.92 9.04 -10.77
N HIS A 33 12.57 7.73 -10.83
CA HIS A 33 12.24 6.85 -9.70
C HIS A 33 11.33 7.50 -8.64
N SER A 34 10.52 8.46 -9.06
CA SER A 34 9.70 9.23 -8.14
C SER A 34 8.49 8.44 -7.72
N SER A 35 8.35 8.24 -6.40
CA SER A 35 7.18 7.55 -5.86
C SER A 35 6.64 8.23 -4.61
N VAL A 36 5.35 8.02 -4.35
CA VAL A 36 4.73 8.34 -3.07
C VAL A 36 4.01 7.10 -2.55
N GLU A 37 4.35 6.67 -1.35
CA GLU A 37 3.63 5.64 -0.62
C GLU A 37 2.49 6.29 0.17
N VAL A 38 1.28 5.73 0.06
CA VAL A 38 0.09 6.21 0.76
C VAL A 38 -0.45 5.09 1.63
N ARG A 39 -0.56 5.36 2.94
CA ARG A 39 -1.06 4.41 3.94
C ARG A 39 -2.07 5.07 4.86
N ILE A 40 -3.06 4.29 5.28
CA ILE A 40 -3.97 4.67 6.37
C ILE A 40 -3.39 4.18 7.70
N LEU A 41 -3.24 5.09 8.65
CA LEU A 41 -2.74 4.81 10.00
C LEU A 41 -3.88 4.62 11.02
N GLY A 42 -5.11 4.99 10.68
CA GLY A 42 -6.28 4.72 11.50
C GLY A 42 -7.56 5.40 11.02
N GLU A 43 -8.69 4.92 11.53
CA GLU A 43 -10.03 5.49 11.34
C GLU A 43 -10.63 5.89 12.70
N GLY A 44 -11.65 6.77 12.71
CA GLY A 44 -12.25 7.26 13.95
C GLY A 44 -11.29 8.13 14.77
N ILE A 45 -10.30 8.75 14.13
CA ILE A 45 -9.27 9.56 14.76
C ILE A 45 -9.81 10.97 15.00
N THR A 46 -9.72 11.43 16.25
CA THR A 46 -10.04 12.82 16.61
C THR A 46 -8.85 13.73 16.36
N GLN A 47 -9.09 15.03 16.20
CA GLN A 47 -8.03 16.04 16.05
C GLN A 47 -6.99 15.94 17.19
N GLN A 48 -7.44 15.78 18.43
CA GLN A 48 -6.54 15.65 19.58
C GLN A 48 -5.63 14.41 19.48
N ARG A 49 -6.18 13.27 19.05
CA ARG A 49 -5.39 12.04 18.85
C ARG A 49 -4.40 12.18 17.71
N PHE A 50 -4.80 12.83 16.62
CA PHE A 50 -3.93 13.15 15.49
C PHE A 50 -2.76 14.03 15.92
N ASP A 51 -3.03 15.15 16.60
CA ASP A 51 -2.00 16.07 17.08
C ASP A 51 -1.04 15.39 18.07
N ALA A 52 -1.57 14.57 18.98
CA ALA A 52 -0.76 13.81 19.93
C ALA A 52 0.16 12.81 19.23
N ALA A 53 -0.36 12.02 18.28
CA ALA A 53 0.42 11.05 17.51
C ALA A 53 1.54 11.73 16.71
N LEU A 54 1.28 12.91 16.14
CA LEU A 54 2.26 13.68 15.38
C LEU A 54 3.35 14.30 16.26
N ASN A 55 2.99 14.77 17.45
CA ASN A 55 3.96 15.29 18.40
C ASN A 55 4.85 14.16 18.93
N GLU A 56 4.27 13.02 19.26
CA GLU A 56 5.02 11.84 19.69
C GLU A 56 5.96 11.34 18.58
N ARG A 57 5.47 11.25 17.33
CA ARG A 57 6.28 10.85 16.18
C ARG A 57 7.47 11.79 15.94
N ALA A 58 7.23 13.10 15.90
CA ALA A 58 8.30 14.08 15.74
C ALA A 58 9.31 14.01 16.89
N HIS A 59 8.85 13.82 18.13
CA HIS A 59 9.72 13.68 19.29
C HIS A 59 10.61 12.42 19.21
N ARG A 60 10.03 11.26 18.85
CA ARG A 60 10.79 10.02 18.68
C ARG A 60 11.88 10.15 17.61
N ILE A 61 11.58 10.79 16.49
CA ILE A 61 12.57 11.03 15.43
C ILE A 61 13.66 11.97 15.94
N ALA A 62 13.30 13.09 16.58
CA ALA A 62 14.27 14.07 17.09
C ALA A 62 15.17 13.55 18.22
N ALA A 63 14.75 12.49 18.92
CA ALA A 63 15.52 11.86 19.99
C ALA A 63 16.73 11.08 19.45
N VAL A 64 16.69 10.61 18.20
CA VAL A 64 17.80 9.93 17.54
C VAL A 64 18.76 10.95 16.93
N LYS A 65 20.06 10.68 16.98
CA LYS A 65 21.11 11.55 16.43
C LYS A 65 21.63 11.00 15.11
N ASN A 66 21.94 11.89 14.18
CA ASN A 66 22.64 11.55 12.96
C ASN A 66 24.15 11.65 13.21
N ASP A 67 24.85 10.54 13.10
CA ASP A 67 26.25 10.39 13.46
C ASP A 67 27.15 11.13 12.44
N GLU A 68 26.79 11.11 11.16
CA GLU A 68 27.51 11.77 10.07
C GLU A 68 27.33 13.30 10.05
N MET A 69 26.23 13.80 10.60
CA MET A 69 25.90 15.22 10.65
C MET A 69 26.26 15.86 11.99
N GLY A 70 27.28 15.36 12.68
CA GLY A 70 27.78 15.93 13.92
C GLY A 70 26.81 15.80 15.10
N ASN A 71 26.08 14.67 15.17
CA ASN A 71 25.10 14.36 16.22
C ASN A 71 23.92 15.34 16.30
N VAL A 72 23.53 15.95 15.18
CA VAL A 72 22.27 16.70 15.09
C VAL A 72 21.07 15.75 15.22
N PRO A 73 19.90 16.23 15.69
CA PRO A 73 18.67 15.42 15.64
C PRO A 73 18.39 14.88 14.24
N MET A 74 17.87 13.65 14.14
CA MET A 74 17.44 13.07 12.86
C MET A 74 16.29 13.88 12.23
N LEU A 75 15.45 14.51 13.06
CA LEU A 75 14.37 15.39 12.61
C LEU A 75 14.95 16.69 12.03
N VAL A 76 14.74 16.90 10.73
CA VAL A 76 15.20 18.08 10.01
C VAL A 76 14.15 19.20 10.06
N SER A 77 12.88 18.86 9.80
CA SER A 77 11.79 19.83 9.85
C SER A 77 10.47 19.19 10.29
N ALA A 78 9.63 20.00 10.92
CA ALA A 78 8.27 19.64 11.32
C ALA A 78 7.35 20.84 11.08
N THR A 79 6.80 20.93 9.87
CA THR A 79 6.05 22.09 9.40
C THR A 79 4.55 21.82 9.47
N LYS A 80 3.81 22.72 10.11
CA LYS A 80 2.36 22.72 10.07
C LYS A 80 1.89 23.39 8.77
N VAL A 81 1.18 22.65 7.92
CA VAL A 81 0.57 23.21 6.71
C VAL A 81 -0.76 23.87 7.08
N ASP A 82 -1.60 23.14 7.83
CA ASP A 82 -2.84 23.63 8.42
C ASP A 82 -3.21 22.81 9.67
N ALA A 83 -4.44 22.90 10.17
CA ALA A 83 -4.86 22.15 11.37
C ALA A 83 -4.89 20.63 11.18
N GLN A 84 -5.14 20.15 9.96
CA GLN A 84 -5.32 18.74 9.63
C GLN A 84 -4.16 18.18 8.79
N HIS A 85 -3.09 18.95 8.62
CA HIS A 85 -1.96 18.58 7.78
C HIS A 85 -0.62 19.03 8.39
N LYS A 86 0.27 18.08 8.60
CA LYS A 86 1.66 18.30 9.04
C LYS A 86 2.65 17.59 8.13
N LEU A 87 3.72 18.28 7.77
CA LEU A 87 4.85 17.74 7.03
C LEU A 87 6.02 17.50 7.99
N LEU A 88 6.60 16.31 7.96
CA LEU A 88 7.83 15.95 8.66
C LEU A 88 8.91 15.65 7.64
N GLN A 89 10.13 16.12 7.89
CA GLN A 89 11.32 15.77 7.13
C GLN A 89 12.39 15.30 8.09
N TYR A 90 13.06 14.20 7.75
CA TYR A 90 14.13 13.64 8.56
C TYR A 90 15.10 12.81 7.71
N TYR A 91 16.30 12.57 8.21
CA TYR A 91 17.26 11.69 7.53
C TYR A 91 16.75 10.24 7.53
N GLU A 92 16.99 9.48 6.46
CA GLU A 92 16.62 8.05 6.40
C GLU A 92 17.41 7.23 7.43
N SER A 93 18.70 7.52 7.58
CA SER A 93 19.63 6.77 8.44
C SER A 93 20.53 7.72 9.22
N THR A 94 21.09 7.24 10.34
CA THR A 94 22.07 7.97 11.14
C THR A 94 23.42 8.12 10.42
N GLU A 95 23.64 7.32 9.37
CA GLU A 95 24.90 7.22 8.62
C GLU A 95 24.84 7.89 7.24
N ILE A 96 23.77 8.61 6.91
CA ILE A 96 23.59 9.24 5.59
C ILE A 96 23.20 10.70 5.76
N SER A 97 23.87 11.60 5.03
CA SER A 97 23.73 13.05 5.16
C SER A 97 22.84 13.70 4.10
N ASP A 98 22.51 13.00 3.01
CA ASP A 98 21.81 13.60 1.86
C ASP A 98 20.56 12.83 1.39
N TRP A 99 20.17 11.76 2.10
CA TRP A 99 18.91 11.05 1.94
C TRP A 99 17.91 11.45 3.03
N PHE A 100 16.82 12.08 2.60
CA PHE A 100 15.72 12.47 3.47
C PHE A 100 14.44 11.69 3.17
N ILE A 101 13.74 11.31 4.23
CA ILE A 101 12.33 10.93 4.19
C ILE A 101 11.49 12.19 4.37
N HIS A 102 10.45 12.31 3.55
CA HIS A 102 9.38 13.29 3.68
C HIS A 102 8.08 12.56 4.01
N GLU A 103 7.44 12.94 5.11
CA GLU A 103 6.12 12.42 5.48
C GLU A 103 5.09 13.54 5.59
N SER A 104 4.05 13.45 4.77
CA SER A 104 2.86 14.30 4.86
C SER A 104 1.76 13.55 5.57
N HIS A 105 1.40 14.03 6.76
CA HIS A 105 0.37 13.45 7.61
C HIS A 105 -0.92 14.25 7.51
N LEU A 106 -2.02 13.58 7.20
CA LEU A 106 -3.33 14.17 6.89
C LEU A 106 -4.42 13.59 7.79
N LEU A 107 -5.30 14.44 8.31
CA LEU A 107 -6.55 14.03 8.94
C LEU A 107 -7.73 14.37 8.02
N ILE A 108 -8.23 13.37 7.29
CA ILE A 108 -9.31 13.54 6.31
C ILE A 108 -10.62 13.09 6.95
N GLY A 109 -11.36 14.05 7.52
CA GLY A 109 -12.49 13.75 8.39
C GLY A 109 -12.02 13.14 9.71
N ASP A 110 -12.09 11.81 9.80
CA ASP A 110 -11.64 11.00 10.94
C ASP A 110 -10.63 9.91 10.52
N VAL A 111 -10.13 9.97 9.28
CA VAL A 111 -9.16 9.03 8.73
C VAL A 111 -7.78 9.67 8.77
N TYR A 112 -6.83 9.01 9.43
CA TYR A 112 -5.43 9.42 9.47
C TYR A 112 -4.67 8.75 8.32
N VAL A 113 -4.20 9.57 7.37
CA VAL A 113 -3.45 9.15 6.19
C VAL A 113 -2.01 9.68 6.28
N MET A 114 -1.05 8.84 5.92
CA MET A 114 0.35 9.23 5.76
C MET A 114 0.76 9.04 4.30
N LEU A 115 1.40 10.08 3.76
CA LEU A 115 2.13 10.04 2.49
C LEU A 115 3.62 10.01 2.79
N ARG A 116 4.38 9.07 2.24
CA ARG A 116 5.84 9.01 2.36
C ARG A 116 6.50 9.12 0.99
N ALA A 117 7.54 9.93 0.89
CA ALA A 117 8.40 9.99 -0.28
C ALA A 117 9.84 10.31 0.11
N ASP A 118 10.78 9.86 -0.70
CA ASP A 118 12.20 10.03 -0.44
C ASP A 118 12.77 11.14 -1.33
N SER A 119 13.80 11.82 -0.84
CA SER A 119 14.61 12.75 -1.63
C SER A 119 16.09 12.52 -1.39
N PHE A 120 16.89 12.69 -2.44
CA PHE A 120 18.33 12.49 -2.41
C PHE A 120 19.06 13.78 -2.80
N ASN A 121 20.33 13.91 -2.41
CA ASN A 121 21.19 15.04 -2.79
C ASN A 121 20.57 16.43 -2.47
N GLY A 122 19.81 16.53 -1.38
CA GLY A 122 19.16 17.80 -0.97
C GLY A 122 18.04 18.29 -1.89
N LYS A 123 17.54 17.49 -2.83
CA LYS A 123 16.44 17.86 -3.75
C LYS A 123 15.06 17.73 -3.07
N THR A 124 14.80 18.53 -2.04
CA THR A 124 13.61 18.42 -1.18
C THR A 124 12.37 19.09 -1.78
N ALA A 125 12.51 20.31 -2.31
CA ALA A 125 11.36 21.12 -2.74
C ALA A 125 10.42 20.45 -3.77
N PRO A 126 10.91 19.71 -4.79
CA PRO A 126 10.02 18.99 -5.70
C PRO A 126 9.22 17.89 -5.01
N VAL A 127 9.81 17.19 -4.03
CA VAL A 127 9.17 16.11 -3.28
C VAL A 127 8.09 16.68 -2.38
N GLU A 128 8.38 17.73 -1.60
CA GLU A 128 7.39 18.40 -0.76
C GLU A 128 6.22 18.94 -1.60
N LYS A 129 6.50 19.57 -2.75
CA LYS A 129 5.46 20.05 -3.67
C LYS A 129 4.57 18.91 -4.17
N ARG A 130 5.15 17.74 -4.48
CA ARG A 130 4.38 16.55 -4.89
C ARG A 130 3.47 16.06 -3.77
N LEU A 131 3.97 15.97 -2.53
CA LEU A 131 3.18 15.58 -1.37
C LEU A 131 2.01 16.56 -1.11
N LEU A 132 2.27 17.87 -1.16
CA LEU A 132 1.26 18.92 -0.98
C LEU A 132 0.20 18.95 -2.10
N ASN A 133 0.58 18.57 -3.32
CA ASN A 133 -0.36 18.45 -4.43
C ASN A 133 -1.21 17.19 -4.25
N LEU A 134 -0.58 16.04 -3.98
CA LEU A 134 -1.27 14.78 -3.76
C LEU A 134 -2.25 14.86 -2.60
N SER A 135 -1.90 15.53 -1.50
CA SER A 135 -2.77 15.66 -0.32
C SER A 135 -4.13 16.32 -0.63
N LYS A 136 -4.20 17.14 -1.68
CA LYS A 136 -5.43 17.81 -2.13
C LYS A 136 -6.31 16.91 -3.01
N GLU A 137 -5.75 15.81 -3.49
CA GLU A 137 -6.42 14.84 -4.35
C GLU A 137 -6.89 13.59 -3.58
N ILE A 138 -6.83 13.62 -2.24
CA ILE A 138 -7.29 12.52 -1.39
C ILE A 138 -8.59 12.93 -0.70
N PHE A 139 -9.63 12.11 -0.88
CA PHE A 139 -10.96 12.40 -0.38
C PHE A 139 -11.48 11.25 0.47
N LYS A 140 -12.24 11.56 1.53
CA LYS A 140 -12.93 10.55 2.33
C LYS A 140 -14.03 9.88 1.51
N VAL A 141 -14.13 8.57 1.64
CA VAL A 141 -15.20 7.74 1.09
C VAL A 141 -16.21 7.46 2.19
N THR A 142 -17.45 7.90 2.02
CA THR A 142 -18.54 7.67 2.99
C THR A 142 -19.25 6.34 2.79
N ALA A 143 -19.27 5.86 1.55
CA ALA A 143 -19.78 4.54 1.18
C ALA A 143 -18.93 3.98 0.04
N PRO A 144 -18.48 2.71 0.08
CA PRO A 144 -17.60 2.11 -0.91
C PRO A 144 -18.07 2.31 -2.36
N GLN A 145 -19.37 2.09 -2.61
CA GLN A 145 -20.00 2.25 -3.93
C GLN A 145 -19.97 3.71 -4.46
N ASN A 146 -19.72 4.68 -3.59
CA ASN A 146 -19.67 6.10 -3.91
C ASN A 146 -18.23 6.65 -3.98
N ALA A 147 -17.20 5.78 -3.92
CA ALA A 147 -15.82 6.23 -4.03
C ALA A 147 -15.56 7.03 -5.34
N GLY A 148 -16.28 6.70 -6.41
CA GLY A 148 -16.16 7.33 -7.72
C GLY A 148 -14.82 6.98 -8.38
N ALA A 149 -14.44 7.76 -9.40
CA ALA A 149 -13.17 7.56 -10.09
C ALA A 149 -11.97 7.86 -9.15
N GLY A 150 -10.95 7.00 -9.22
CA GLY A 150 -9.70 7.12 -8.46
C GLY A 150 -9.21 5.76 -7.95
N PHE A 151 -8.11 5.79 -7.18
CA PHE A 151 -7.58 4.63 -6.47
C PHE A 151 -8.04 4.65 -5.01
N ALA A 152 -8.82 3.67 -4.60
CA ALA A 152 -9.38 3.57 -3.26
C ALA A 152 -8.51 2.72 -2.32
N LEU A 153 -8.38 3.18 -1.08
CA LEU A 153 -7.72 2.43 0.01
C LEU A 153 -8.70 2.04 1.12
N GLY A 154 -9.98 1.87 0.80
CA GLY A 154 -11.06 1.69 1.76
C GLY A 154 -11.74 3.02 2.08
N PRO A 155 -11.45 3.68 3.20
CA PRO A 155 -12.13 4.91 3.62
C PRO A 155 -11.66 6.18 2.90
N ILE A 156 -10.71 6.09 1.97
CA ILE A 156 -10.28 7.20 1.11
C ILE A 156 -10.17 6.78 -0.36
N VAL A 157 -10.26 7.78 -1.24
CA VAL A 157 -9.99 7.68 -2.67
C VAL A 157 -8.99 8.73 -3.10
N ILE A 158 -8.02 8.33 -3.93
CA ILE A 158 -6.96 9.17 -4.49
C ILE A 158 -7.33 9.48 -5.94
N ARG A 159 -7.44 10.76 -6.29
CA ARG A 159 -7.84 11.25 -7.63
C ARG A 159 -6.72 11.99 -8.34
N SER A 160 -5.48 11.58 -8.10
CA SER A 160 -4.31 12.15 -8.75
C SER A 160 -3.99 11.45 -10.07
N HIS A 161 -3.26 12.15 -10.93
CA HIS A 161 -2.59 11.54 -12.07
C HIS A 161 -1.21 11.03 -11.66
N HIS A 162 -0.90 9.80 -12.04
CA HIS A 162 0.35 9.08 -11.80
C HIS A 162 0.46 7.97 -12.86
N ASP A 163 1.65 7.44 -13.06
CA ASP A 163 1.92 6.51 -14.17
C ASP A 163 1.60 5.06 -13.79
N GLN A 164 1.86 4.68 -12.54
CA GLN A 164 1.66 3.32 -12.04
C GLN A 164 1.17 3.32 -10.60
N GLU A 165 0.37 2.30 -10.29
CA GLU A 165 -0.17 1.98 -8.98
C GLU A 165 0.30 0.56 -8.62
N ILE A 166 0.97 0.41 -7.50
CA ILE A 166 1.25 -0.90 -6.90
C ILE A 166 0.69 -0.90 -5.49
N ALA A 167 -0.21 -1.82 -5.16
CA ALA A 167 -0.83 -1.88 -3.84
C ALA A 167 -0.90 -3.30 -3.29
N SER A 168 -0.90 -3.38 -1.97
CA SER A 168 -1.15 -4.61 -1.22
C SER A 168 -2.17 -4.32 -0.14
N PHE A 169 -3.16 -5.20 -0.01
CA PHE A 169 -4.14 -5.18 1.06
C PHE A 169 -4.18 -6.52 1.75
N ASP A 170 -4.14 -6.52 3.08
CA ASP A 170 -4.21 -7.72 3.89
C ASP A 170 -5.46 -7.67 4.76
N PHE A 171 -6.24 -8.75 4.73
CA PHE A 171 -7.42 -8.93 5.58
C PHE A 171 -7.36 -10.28 6.27
N SER A 172 -7.74 -10.30 7.55
CA SER A 172 -7.77 -11.52 8.35
C SER A 172 -9.03 -11.61 9.21
N PRO A 173 -9.55 -12.83 9.47
CA PRO A 173 -10.52 -13.04 10.52
C PRO A 173 -9.90 -12.77 11.90
N PRO A 174 -10.72 -12.51 12.94
CA PRO A 174 -10.24 -12.44 14.31
C PRO A 174 -9.66 -13.79 14.75
N ALA A 175 -8.49 -13.77 15.38
CA ALA A 175 -7.83 -14.94 15.97
C ALA A 175 -7.66 -16.13 14.99
N SER A 176 -7.27 -15.84 13.74
CA SER A 176 -7.03 -16.84 12.70
C SER A 176 -5.64 -16.68 12.09
N ASP A 177 -5.11 -17.80 11.61
CA ASP A 177 -3.92 -17.96 10.78
C ASP A 177 -4.21 -17.75 9.28
N VAL A 178 -5.44 -17.40 8.91
CA VAL A 178 -5.84 -17.11 7.53
C VAL A 178 -5.66 -15.63 7.21
N VAL A 179 -5.01 -15.35 6.08
CA VAL A 179 -4.88 -14.01 5.51
C VAL A 179 -5.34 -14.05 4.05
N LEU A 180 -6.19 -13.09 3.68
CA LEU A 180 -6.43 -12.73 2.30
C LEU A 180 -5.53 -11.56 1.95
N ASN A 181 -4.61 -11.78 1.02
CA ASN A 181 -3.86 -10.72 0.37
C ASN A 181 -4.53 -10.36 -0.97
N VAL A 182 -4.73 -9.08 -1.21
CA VAL A 182 -5.11 -8.53 -2.52
C VAL A 182 -3.95 -7.69 -3.01
N TYR A 183 -3.30 -8.14 -4.08
CA TYR A 183 -2.22 -7.42 -4.73
C TYR A 183 -2.72 -6.78 -6.03
N ILE A 184 -2.35 -5.53 -6.25
CA ILE A 184 -2.68 -4.78 -7.47
C ILE A 184 -1.38 -4.26 -8.06
N ASN A 185 -1.17 -4.52 -9.35
CA ASN A 185 -0.15 -3.86 -10.15
C ASN A 185 -0.80 -3.34 -11.44
N ALA A 186 -0.85 -2.03 -11.61
CA ALA A 186 -1.51 -1.40 -12.75
C ALA A 186 -0.71 -1.51 -14.05
N LEU A 187 0.59 -1.78 -14.00
CA LEU A 187 1.41 -2.00 -15.20
C LEU A 187 2.21 -3.29 -15.00
N SER A 188 1.54 -4.43 -15.13
CA SER A 188 2.23 -5.71 -15.28
C SER A 188 2.59 -5.92 -16.75
N PRO A 189 3.82 -6.32 -17.09
CA PRO A 189 4.15 -6.74 -18.45
C PRO A 189 3.22 -7.87 -18.89
N ASP A 190 2.75 -7.83 -20.15
CA ASP A 190 1.92 -8.89 -20.74
C ASP A 190 2.67 -10.24 -20.88
N ASP A 191 3.99 -10.25 -20.64
CA ASP A 191 4.91 -11.37 -20.89
C ASP A 191 5.17 -12.28 -19.68
N ASP A 192 4.49 -12.08 -18.54
CA ASP A 192 4.63 -13.00 -17.41
C ASP A 192 3.94 -14.35 -17.71
N GLU A 193 4.63 -15.46 -17.38
CA GLU A 193 4.04 -16.80 -17.39
C GLU A 193 2.74 -16.78 -16.56
N ARG A 194 1.62 -17.21 -17.18
CA ARG A 194 0.31 -17.26 -16.52
C ARG A 194 0.35 -18.08 -15.23
N LEU A 195 -0.53 -17.74 -14.29
CA LEU A 195 -0.60 -18.31 -12.95
C LEU A 195 -0.45 -19.83 -12.93
N GLN A 196 -1.19 -20.55 -13.76
CA GLN A 196 -1.15 -22.02 -13.73
C GLN A 196 0.22 -22.59 -14.11
N VAL A 197 0.90 -21.98 -15.10
CA VAL A 197 2.24 -22.39 -15.52
C VAL A 197 3.24 -22.07 -14.40
N ARG A 198 3.14 -20.87 -13.83
CA ARG A 198 4.03 -20.40 -12.77
C ARG A 198 3.89 -21.20 -11.48
N THR A 199 2.66 -21.48 -11.03
CA THR A 199 2.42 -22.31 -9.84
C THR A 199 2.99 -23.72 -9.99
N GLN A 200 2.87 -24.36 -11.17
CA GLN A 200 3.45 -25.69 -11.38
C GLN A 200 4.98 -25.67 -11.26
N LYS A 201 5.63 -24.64 -11.81
CA LYS A 201 7.08 -24.45 -11.76
C LYS A 201 7.56 -24.16 -10.33
N ASP A 202 6.91 -23.24 -9.64
CA ASP A 202 7.29 -22.83 -8.27
C ASP A 202 7.09 -23.98 -7.28
N THR A 203 5.98 -24.72 -7.37
CA THR A 203 5.74 -25.86 -6.48
C THR A 203 6.70 -27.03 -6.72
N GLN A 204 7.16 -27.25 -7.95
CA GLN A 204 8.23 -28.22 -8.24
C GLN A 204 9.56 -27.81 -7.57
N ILE A 205 9.87 -26.52 -7.55
CA ILE A 205 11.13 -26.00 -6.98
C ILE A 205 11.06 -25.97 -5.45
N PHE A 206 9.98 -25.44 -4.87
CA PHE A 206 9.91 -25.12 -3.45
C PHE A 206 9.29 -26.22 -2.59
N LEU A 207 8.39 -27.04 -3.16
CA LEU A 207 7.73 -28.13 -2.43
C LEU A 207 8.21 -29.51 -2.92
N ALA A 208 9.21 -29.57 -3.80
CA ALA A 208 9.68 -30.80 -4.45
C ALA A 208 8.55 -31.62 -5.09
N GLY A 209 7.43 -30.97 -5.45
CA GLY A 209 6.23 -31.63 -5.95
C GLY A 209 5.34 -32.30 -4.89
N ASP A 210 5.67 -32.20 -3.60
CA ASP A 210 4.90 -32.77 -2.49
C ASP A 210 3.78 -31.80 -2.06
N TYR A 211 2.75 -31.72 -2.90
CA TYR A 211 1.55 -30.93 -2.63
C TYR A 211 0.31 -31.56 -3.26
N GLU A 212 -0.85 -31.29 -2.68
CA GLU A 212 -2.13 -31.68 -3.23
C GLU A 212 -2.68 -30.55 -4.11
N ASN A 213 -2.91 -30.81 -5.41
CA ASN A 213 -3.67 -29.88 -6.24
C ASN A 213 -5.16 -30.09 -5.97
N LEU A 214 -5.78 -29.15 -5.25
CA LEU A 214 -7.17 -29.25 -4.82
C LEU A 214 -8.13 -28.67 -5.88
N ARG A 215 -7.70 -27.64 -6.60
CA ARG A 215 -8.46 -26.99 -7.68
C ARG A 215 -7.54 -26.14 -8.56
N ALA A 216 -7.71 -26.21 -9.86
CA ALA A 216 -7.11 -25.26 -10.81
C ALA A 216 -8.07 -25.04 -11.98
N GLY A 217 -8.18 -23.81 -12.48
CA GLY A 217 -9.12 -23.52 -13.55
C GLY A 217 -9.06 -22.09 -14.07
N LYS A 218 -9.82 -21.86 -15.14
CA LYS A 218 -10.12 -20.53 -15.66
C LYS A 218 -11.41 -20.04 -15.02
N ILE A 219 -11.41 -18.80 -14.55
CA ILE A 219 -12.56 -18.16 -13.91
C ILE A 219 -12.75 -16.75 -14.49
N THR A 220 -13.71 -16.02 -13.94
CA THR A 220 -13.89 -14.59 -14.18
C THR A 220 -13.76 -13.87 -12.85
N LEU A 221 -12.89 -12.85 -12.78
CA LEU A 221 -12.65 -12.05 -11.60
C LEU A 221 -12.64 -10.58 -12.00
N ALA A 222 -13.49 -9.78 -11.35
CA ALA A 222 -13.71 -8.38 -11.70
C ALA A 222 -14.00 -8.16 -13.20
N ASP A 223 -14.90 -8.99 -13.76
CA ASP A 223 -15.29 -9.00 -15.18
C ASP A 223 -14.15 -9.26 -16.18
N MET A 224 -13.00 -9.73 -15.70
CA MET A 224 -11.81 -10.04 -16.50
C MET A 224 -11.56 -11.54 -16.54
N GLN A 225 -10.92 -12.00 -17.62
CA GLN A 225 -10.40 -13.36 -17.72
C GLN A 225 -9.39 -13.58 -16.60
N ALA A 226 -9.53 -14.68 -15.87
CA ALA A 226 -8.70 -14.98 -14.72
C ALA A 226 -8.39 -16.47 -14.62
N GLU A 227 -7.36 -16.79 -13.85
CA GLU A 227 -7.03 -18.14 -13.46
C GLU A 227 -7.03 -18.27 -11.94
N GLU A 228 -7.22 -19.49 -11.47
CA GLU A 228 -7.18 -19.83 -10.07
C GLU A 228 -6.34 -21.09 -9.84
N SER A 229 -5.68 -21.17 -8.69
CA SER A 229 -4.92 -22.33 -8.24
C SER A 229 -5.04 -22.48 -6.72
N LEU A 230 -5.50 -23.65 -6.28
CA LEU A 230 -5.65 -24.04 -4.89
C LEU A 230 -4.79 -25.27 -4.63
N ILE A 231 -3.79 -25.11 -3.77
CA ILE A 231 -2.91 -26.19 -3.35
C ILE A 231 -2.99 -26.41 -1.84
N GLY A 232 -2.91 -27.67 -1.44
CA GLY A 232 -2.80 -28.09 -0.05
C GLY A 232 -1.40 -28.63 0.23
N PHE A 233 -0.87 -28.30 1.40
CA PHE A 233 0.33 -28.91 1.96
C PHE A 233 -0.02 -29.42 3.36
N SER A 234 0.41 -30.64 3.69
CA SER A 234 0.24 -31.17 5.05
C SER A 234 1.49 -31.93 5.46
N ASP A 235 1.92 -31.74 6.70
CA ASP A 235 2.89 -32.59 7.40
C ASP A 235 2.25 -33.17 8.67
N ASP A 236 3.03 -33.90 9.48
CA ASP A 236 2.57 -34.54 10.72
C ASP A 236 1.98 -33.57 11.77
N THR A 237 2.25 -32.26 11.61
CA THR A 237 1.97 -31.22 12.60
C THR A 237 1.19 -30.03 12.06
N HIS A 238 1.21 -29.79 10.74
CA HIS A 238 0.62 -28.62 10.11
C HIS A 238 -0.16 -28.98 8.85
N ARG A 239 -1.22 -28.21 8.61
CA ARG A 239 -1.94 -28.18 7.34
C ARG A 239 -1.97 -26.76 6.83
N GLN A 240 -1.58 -26.55 5.59
CA GLN A 240 -1.58 -25.27 4.92
C GLN A 240 -2.38 -25.37 3.63
N ILE A 241 -3.02 -24.27 3.28
CA ILE A 241 -3.75 -24.12 2.02
C ILE A 241 -3.32 -22.79 1.43
N LEU A 242 -2.89 -22.81 0.17
CA LEU A 242 -2.64 -21.60 -0.60
C LEU A 242 -3.66 -21.53 -1.72
N PHE A 243 -4.48 -20.47 -1.70
CA PHE A 243 -5.40 -20.16 -2.78
C PHE A 243 -4.96 -18.87 -3.47
N VAL A 244 -4.66 -18.96 -4.76
CA VAL A 244 -4.28 -17.81 -5.59
C VAL A 244 -5.26 -17.66 -6.73
N SER A 245 -5.66 -16.43 -7.01
CA SER A 245 -6.34 -16.08 -8.25
C SER A 245 -5.78 -14.79 -8.82
N GLU A 246 -5.64 -14.75 -10.14
CA GLU A 246 -5.05 -13.65 -10.89
C GLU A 246 -5.89 -13.38 -12.13
N ASN A 247 -6.25 -12.11 -12.35
CA ASN A 247 -6.92 -11.67 -13.56
C ASN A 247 -5.93 -11.00 -14.52
N TYR A 248 -6.26 -11.05 -15.81
CA TYR A 248 -5.39 -10.60 -16.88
C TYR A 248 -6.10 -9.54 -17.70
N ARG A 249 -5.33 -8.56 -18.20
CA ARG A 249 -5.84 -7.64 -19.22
C ARG A 249 -6.13 -8.37 -20.51
N ASP A 250 -7.05 -7.81 -21.29
CA ASP A 250 -7.27 -8.28 -22.66
C ASP A 250 -5.98 -8.14 -23.45
N ASN A 251 -5.71 -9.09 -24.34
CA ASN A 251 -4.55 -9.06 -25.23
C ASN A 251 -5.03 -8.75 -26.67
N PRO A 252 -4.55 -7.68 -27.33
CA PRO A 252 -3.57 -6.72 -26.81
C PRO A 252 -4.18 -5.80 -25.75
N SER A 253 -3.36 -5.44 -24.76
CA SER A 253 -3.73 -4.41 -23.79
C SER A 253 -3.78 -3.06 -24.51
N LEU A 254 -4.87 -2.30 -24.31
CA LEU A 254 -5.06 -0.96 -24.90
C LEU A 254 -4.11 0.08 -24.27
#